data_AF-A0A812L8Y7-F1
#
_entry.id   AF-A0A812L8Y7-F1
#
_cell.length_a   1.000
_cell.length_b   1.000
_cell.length_c   1.000
_cell.angle_alpha   90.00
_cell.angle_beta   90.00
_cell.angle_gamma   90.00
#
_symmetry.space_group_name_H-M   'P 1'
#
loop_
_entity.id
_entity.type
_entity.pdbx_description
1 polymer ?
#
loop_
_entity_poly.entity_id
_entity_poly.type
_entity_poly.pdbx_seq_one_letter_code
_entity_poly.pdbx_strand_id
1 'polypeptide(L)'
;ALRPPGGRMKLEDRVKALEEVWALAFQEHKQRVANGGAEDLALRLARALGSIQDLEAHIGLLRDEVKATDLKTSELNVAVSRTAEQCSGAVETMEELKEQNAAAEARLEEAREKIKELSDRLVKHEEHVEAHRSAGMEPDGEAPPHLKEALESLERQAEILARHDSELNDMRGTKAIKEATSRLSSTLPTEAENKLIGRTTQESSDLQVYSDRAEWLIRNAISLKAALPKGESMESPRFNLEVPGVGHLHDLCLRFFPNGSLHAQQEDSCSLYLVHPLDMPWSKYELAVGRTIQGPFDPIFGGTDDFCSLSANVSEDEMGQSAICIGVRFLAKVAD
;
A
#
# COMPACT_ATOMS: atom_id res chain seq x y z
N ALA A 1 33.68 28.55 -13.84
CA ALA A 1 32.31 28.13 -14.16
C ALA A 1 32.37 26.68 -14.64
N LEU A 2 32.16 25.72 -13.74
CA LEU A 2 32.05 24.30 -14.05
C LEU A 2 30.75 23.84 -13.39
N ARG A 3 29.70 23.67 -14.21
CA ARG A 3 28.45 23.05 -13.75
C ARG A 3 28.63 21.53 -13.90
N PRO A 4 28.43 20.72 -12.84
CA PRO A 4 28.48 19.27 -13.01
C PRO A 4 27.28 18.80 -13.85
N PRO A 5 27.45 17.77 -14.69
CA PRO A 5 26.36 17.19 -15.49
C PRO A 5 25.37 16.45 -14.57
N GLY A 6 24.07 16.56 -14.90
CA GLY A 6 22.93 16.08 -14.09
C GLY A 6 22.69 14.57 -14.15
N GLY A 7 23.72 13.75 -13.93
CA GLY A 7 23.58 12.31 -13.69
C GLY A 7 23.78 11.99 -12.21
N ARG A 8 23.01 11.04 -11.64
CA ARG A 8 23.25 10.48 -10.29
C ARG A 8 24.64 9.83 -10.26
N MET A 9 25.69 10.60 -9.98
CA MET A 9 27.02 10.07 -9.67
C MET A 9 26.92 9.29 -8.35
N LYS A 10 27.54 8.11 -8.32
CA LYS A 10 27.68 7.35 -7.07
C LYS A 10 28.43 8.22 -6.05
N LEU A 11 28.10 8.05 -4.78
CA LEU A 11 28.66 8.87 -3.69
C LEU A 11 30.20 8.83 -3.70
N GLU A 12 30.77 7.68 -4.02
CA GLU A 12 32.22 7.45 -4.19
C GLU A 12 32.84 8.34 -5.29
N ASP A 13 32.16 8.49 -6.42
CA ASP A 13 32.62 9.33 -7.52
C ASP A 13 32.56 10.82 -7.17
N ARG A 14 31.58 11.22 -6.33
CA ARG A 14 31.45 12.59 -5.83
C ARG A 14 32.55 12.94 -4.83
N VAL A 15 32.90 12.00 -3.94
CA VAL A 15 34.00 12.16 -2.99
C VAL A 15 35.32 12.30 -3.74
N LYS A 16 35.57 11.44 -4.73
CA LYS A 16 36.78 11.50 -5.56
C LYS A 16 36.90 12.81 -6.35
N ALA A 17 35.78 13.29 -6.92
CA ALA A 17 35.75 14.57 -7.60
C ALA A 17 36.08 15.76 -6.67
N LEU A 18 35.66 15.71 -5.40
CA LEU A 18 36.01 16.73 -4.41
C LEU A 18 37.49 16.69 -4.03
N GLU A 19 38.08 15.49 -3.90
CA GLU A 19 39.53 15.33 -3.64
C GLU A 19 40.38 15.92 -4.77
N GLU A 20 40.00 15.69 -6.03
CA GLU A 20 40.71 16.22 -7.21
C GLU A 20 40.61 17.76 -7.29
N VAL A 21 39.42 18.33 -7.01
CA VAL A 21 39.21 19.78 -6.97
C VAL A 21 40.03 20.42 -5.85
N TRP A 22 40.12 19.77 -4.68
CA TRP A 22 40.93 20.25 -3.57
C TRP A 22 42.43 20.23 -3.89
N ALA A 23 42.93 19.15 -4.51
CA ALA A 23 44.34 19.03 -4.91
C ALA A 23 44.75 20.12 -5.94
N LEU A 24 43.87 20.41 -6.91
CA LEU A 24 44.09 21.47 -7.90
C LEU A 24 44.08 22.86 -7.26
N ALA A 25 43.11 23.14 -6.38
CA ALA A 25 43.04 24.41 -5.66
C ALA A 25 44.28 24.64 -4.77
N PHE A 26 44.79 23.57 -4.15
CA PHE A 26 45.98 23.63 -3.31
C PHE A 26 47.27 23.92 -4.12
N GLN A 27 47.43 23.30 -5.29
CA GLN A 27 48.55 23.57 -6.22
C GLN A 27 48.53 25.01 -6.73
N GLU A 28 47.37 25.50 -7.16
CA GLU A 28 47.22 26.87 -7.67
C GLU A 28 47.45 27.91 -6.57
N HIS A 29 47.06 27.60 -5.34
CA HIS A 29 47.34 28.43 -4.16
C HIS A 29 48.85 28.51 -3.86
N LYS A 30 49.55 27.38 -3.91
CA LYS A 30 51.01 27.29 -3.70
C LYS A 30 51.81 28.16 -4.68
N GLN A 31 51.39 28.22 -5.95
CA GLN A 31 52.04 29.07 -6.96
C GLN A 31 51.79 30.57 -6.75
N ARG A 32 50.61 30.96 -6.26
CA ARG A 32 50.27 32.37 -6.00
C ARG A 32 50.91 32.91 -4.72
N VAL A 33 51.11 32.05 -3.73
CA VAL A 33 51.80 32.33 -2.45
C VAL A 33 53.26 32.77 -2.66
N ALA A 34 53.93 32.28 -3.70
CA ALA A 34 55.31 32.66 -4.01
C ALA A 34 55.49 34.12 -4.47
N ASN A 35 54.39 34.83 -4.78
CA ASN A 35 54.42 36.15 -5.45
C ASN A 35 53.87 37.33 -4.61
N GLY A 36 53.48 37.13 -3.34
CA GLY A 36 52.84 38.15 -2.50
C GLY A 36 53.42 38.25 -1.09
N GLY A 37 53.48 39.47 -0.54
CA GLY A 37 54.06 39.77 0.77
C GLY A 37 53.40 39.02 1.93
N ALA A 38 54.21 38.65 2.94
CA ALA A 38 53.91 37.68 4.00
C ALA A 38 52.60 37.94 4.80
N GLU A 39 52.13 39.19 4.89
CA GLU A 39 50.90 39.54 5.61
C GLU A 39 49.61 39.18 4.84
N ASP A 40 49.57 39.37 3.51
CA ASP A 40 48.45 38.89 2.67
C ASP A 40 48.38 37.36 2.68
N LEU A 41 49.55 36.72 2.77
CA LEU A 41 49.66 35.28 2.91
C LEU A 41 49.00 34.75 4.18
N ALA A 42 49.31 35.39 5.32
CA ALA A 42 48.80 34.99 6.62
C ALA A 42 47.27 35.10 6.70
N LEU A 43 46.71 36.20 6.19
CA LEU A 43 45.25 36.42 6.18
C LEU A 43 44.52 35.40 5.29
N ARG A 44 45.12 35.03 4.14
CA ARG A 44 44.53 34.07 3.20
C ARG A 44 44.64 32.63 3.69
N LEU A 45 45.76 32.28 4.34
CA LEU A 45 45.91 30.99 5.02
C LEU A 45 44.89 30.84 6.16
N ALA A 46 44.66 31.89 6.96
CA ALA A 46 43.65 31.86 8.01
C ALA A 46 42.23 31.61 7.46
N ARG A 47 41.88 32.25 6.33
CA ARG A 47 40.58 32.04 5.66
C ARG A 47 40.46 30.64 5.05
N ALA A 48 41.52 30.14 4.44
CA ALA A 48 41.57 28.79 3.88
C ALA A 48 41.45 27.72 4.97
N LEU A 49 42.12 27.91 6.11
CA LEU A 49 42.01 27.03 7.27
C LEU A 49 40.59 27.00 7.84
N GLY A 50 39.91 28.15 7.93
CA GLY A 50 38.50 28.19 8.34
C GLY A 50 37.59 27.41 7.38
N SER A 51 37.77 27.59 6.07
CA SER A 51 37.00 26.84 5.07
C SER A 51 37.27 25.33 5.10
N ILE A 52 38.49 24.90 5.46
CA ILE A 52 38.83 23.49 5.62
C ILE A 52 38.12 22.92 6.86
N GLN A 53 38.11 23.64 7.98
CA GLN A 53 37.40 23.22 9.19
C GLN A 53 35.90 23.05 8.96
N ASP A 54 35.28 23.95 8.19
CA ASP A 54 33.86 23.86 7.82
C ASP A 54 33.58 22.62 6.95
N LEU A 55 34.48 22.31 6.00
CA LEU A 55 34.38 21.11 5.17
C LEU A 55 34.58 19.83 5.98
N GLU A 56 35.52 19.81 6.93
CA GLU A 56 35.73 18.68 7.84
C GLU A 56 34.49 18.42 8.69
N ALA A 57 33.83 19.47 9.20
CA ALA A 57 32.56 19.34 9.92
C ALA A 57 31.45 18.76 9.04
N HIS A 58 31.35 19.21 7.78
CA HIS A 58 30.35 18.69 6.84
C HIS A 58 30.60 17.21 6.46
N ILE A 59 31.86 16.83 6.25
CA ILE A 59 32.26 15.42 6.03
C ILE A 59 31.90 14.56 7.26
N GLY A 60 32.05 15.11 8.47
CA GLY A 60 31.62 14.46 9.71
C GLY A 60 30.13 14.13 9.71
N LEU A 61 29.29 15.11 9.40
CA LEU A 61 27.83 14.93 9.32
C LEU A 61 27.41 13.87 8.28
N LEU A 62 28.00 13.92 7.08
CA LEU A 62 27.72 12.94 6.03
C LEU A 62 28.14 11.53 6.45
N ARG A 63 29.25 11.39 7.17
CA ARG A 63 29.71 10.09 7.68
C ARG A 63 28.74 9.51 8.71
N ASP A 64 28.19 10.34 9.58
CA ASP A 64 27.23 9.90 10.58
C ASP A 64 25.87 9.55 9.94
N GLU A 65 25.47 10.28 8.90
CA GLU A 65 24.28 9.96 8.10
C GLU A 65 24.42 8.60 7.39
N VAL A 66 25.57 8.32 6.77
CA VAL A 66 25.84 7.01 6.14
C VAL A 66 25.75 5.88 7.17
N LYS A 67 26.35 6.05 8.36
CA LYS A 67 26.24 5.05 9.43
C LYS A 67 24.80 4.81 9.89
N ALA A 68 24.00 5.88 9.98
CA ALA A 68 22.59 5.76 10.33
C ALA A 68 21.80 5.00 9.25
N THR A 69 22.12 5.23 7.97
CA THR A 69 21.50 4.47 6.87
C THR A 69 21.90 3.00 6.85
N ASP A 70 23.17 2.68 7.15
CA ASP A 70 23.62 1.29 7.24
C ASP A 70 22.93 0.54 8.38
N LEU A 71 22.80 1.19 9.54
CA LEU A 71 22.08 0.62 10.69
C LEU A 71 20.63 0.31 10.32
N LYS A 72 19.93 1.28 9.70
CA LYS A 72 18.54 1.12 9.28
C LYS A 72 18.36 0.04 8.21
N THR A 73 19.31 -0.07 7.29
CA THR A 73 19.31 -1.14 6.27
C THR A 73 19.49 -2.52 6.91
N SER A 74 20.35 -2.61 7.94
CA SER A 74 20.52 -3.87 8.68
C SER A 74 19.26 -4.29 9.44
N GLU A 75 18.56 -3.34 10.07
CA GLU A 75 17.29 -3.58 10.77
C GLU A 75 16.20 -4.04 9.79
N LEU A 76 16.11 -3.40 8.62
CA LEU A 76 15.21 -3.78 7.54
C LEU A 76 15.48 -5.20 7.04
N ASN A 77 16.75 -5.57 6.82
CA ASN A 77 17.10 -6.92 6.39
C ASN A 77 16.68 -7.98 7.42
N VAL A 78 16.88 -7.71 8.72
CA VAL A 78 16.43 -8.64 9.78
C VAL A 78 14.91 -8.76 9.83
N ALA A 79 14.19 -7.66 9.59
CA ALA A 79 12.72 -7.67 9.51
C ALA A 79 12.24 -8.51 8.31
N VAL A 80 12.83 -8.30 7.13
CA VAL A 80 12.51 -9.05 5.90
C VAL A 80 12.79 -10.54 6.06
N SER A 81 13.89 -10.94 6.68
CA SER A 81 14.18 -12.35 6.93
C SER A 81 13.12 -13.00 7.84
N ARG A 82 12.68 -12.29 8.89
CA ARG A 82 11.64 -12.79 9.79
C ARG A 82 10.29 -12.94 9.09
N THR A 83 9.89 -11.99 8.26
CA THR A 83 8.65 -12.11 7.47
C THR A 83 8.76 -13.21 6.42
N ALA A 84 9.92 -13.41 5.79
CA ALA A 84 10.12 -14.50 4.83
C ALA A 84 9.96 -15.88 5.49
N GLU A 85 10.52 -16.09 6.68
CA GLU A 85 10.36 -17.34 7.45
C GLU A 85 8.89 -17.59 7.83
N GLN A 86 8.19 -16.55 8.25
CA GLN A 86 6.76 -16.64 8.60
C GLN A 86 5.89 -16.97 7.39
N CYS A 87 6.15 -16.35 6.24
CA CYS A 87 5.46 -16.67 4.99
C CYS A 87 5.71 -18.12 4.56
N SER A 88 6.94 -18.62 4.72
CA SER A 88 7.27 -20.02 4.43
C SER A 88 6.42 -20.99 5.27
N GLY A 89 6.34 -20.76 6.58
CA GLY A 89 5.51 -21.59 7.46
C GLY A 89 4.01 -21.51 7.14
N ALA A 90 3.51 -20.33 6.77
CA ALA A 90 2.11 -20.18 6.36
C ALA A 90 1.81 -20.96 5.06
N VAL A 91 2.74 -20.97 4.10
CA VAL A 91 2.58 -21.73 2.85
C VAL A 91 2.51 -23.23 3.12
N GLU A 92 3.38 -23.76 3.99
CA GLU A 92 3.35 -25.18 4.39
C GLU A 92 1.99 -25.55 4.99
N THR A 93 1.47 -24.75 5.94
CA THR A 93 0.15 -25.02 6.53
C THR A 93 -1.01 -24.93 5.52
N MET A 94 -0.88 -24.07 4.51
CA MET A 94 -1.89 -23.95 3.45
C MET A 94 -1.86 -25.17 2.53
N GLU A 95 -0.69 -25.74 2.24
CA GLU A 95 -0.57 -26.98 1.47
C GLU A 95 -1.16 -28.17 2.22
N GLU A 96 -0.90 -28.31 3.53
CA GLU A 96 -1.51 -29.34 4.38
C GLU A 96 -3.05 -29.25 4.37
N LEU A 97 -3.60 -28.03 4.48
CA LEU A 97 -5.05 -27.81 4.43
C LEU A 97 -5.66 -28.13 3.05
N LYS A 98 -4.93 -27.86 1.96
CA LYS A 98 -5.37 -28.24 0.60
C LYS A 98 -5.45 -29.75 0.45
N GLU A 99 -4.46 -30.48 0.96
CA GLU A 99 -4.45 -31.94 0.92
C GLU A 99 -5.60 -32.52 1.75
N GLN A 100 -5.84 -31.99 2.95
CA GLN A 100 -6.97 -32.39 3.78
C GLN A 100 -8.33 -32.10 3.11
N ASN A 101 -8.48 -30.96 2.42
CA ASN A 101 -9.71 -30.63 1.72
C ASN A 101 -9.94 -31.55 0.52
N ALA A 102 -8.90 -31.88 -0.25
CA ALA A 102 -9.00 -32.84 -1.35
C ALA A 102 -9.41 -34.25 -0.85
N ALA A 103 -8.85 -34.69 0.29
CA ALA A 103 -9.24 -35.95 0.91
C ALA A 103 -10.71 -35.94 1.40
N ALA A 104 -11.20 -34.81 1.91
CA ALA A 104 -12.60 -34.66 2.31
C ALA A 104 -13.56 -34.66 1.11
N GLU A 105 -13.21 -33.99 0.02
CA GLU A 105 -14.00 -33.99 -1.22
C GLU A 105 -14.12 -35.38 -1.83
N ALA A 106 -13.03 -36.17 -1.84
CA ALA A 106 -13.07 -37.55 -2.30
C ALA A 106 -14.04 -38.42 -1.48
N ARG A 107 -14.06 -38.26 -0.15
CA ARG A 107 -15.00 -39.00 0.73
C ARG A 107 -16.45 -38.61 0.50
N LEU A 108 -16.71 -37.33 0.22
CA LEU A 108 -18.06 -36.86 -0.11
C LEU A 108 -18.57 -37.45 -1.42
N GLU A 109 -17.70 -37.56 -2.43
CA GLU A 109 -18.10 -38.13 -3.71
C GLU A 109 -18.39 -39.63 -3.60
N GLU A 110 -17.57 -40.38 -2.85
CA GLU A 110 -17.86 -41.80 -2.54
C GLU A 110 -19.22 -41.95 -1.82
N ALA A 111 -19.53 -41.06 -0.88
CA ALA A 111 -20.80 -41.07 -0.17
C ALA A 111 -21.99 -40.78 -1.11
N ARG A 112 -21.84 -39.85 -2.06
CA ARG A 112 -22.87 -39.53 -3.07
C ARG A 112 -23.15 -40.71 -3.99
N GLU A 113 -22.13 -41.44 -4.42
CA GLU A 113 -22.33 -42.64 -5.23
C GLU A 113 -23.12 -43.72 -4.47
N LYS A 114 -22.81 -43.95 -3.18
CA LYS A 114 -23.56 -44.89 -2.34
C LYS A 114 -25.03 -44.50 -2.16
N ILE A 115 -25.31 -43.20 -1.95
CA ILE A 115 -26.69 -42.70 -1.87
C ILE A 115 -27.44 -42.99 -3.17
N LYS A 116 -26.81 -42.73 -4.32
CA LYS A 116 -27.41 -42.98 -5.63
C LYS A 116 -27.71 -44.46 -5.83
N GLU A 117 -26.77 -45.35 -5.50
CA GLU A 117 -26.98 -46.80 -5.57
C GLU A 117 -28.19 -47.25 -4.72
N LEU A 118 -28.30 -46.74 -3.49
CA LEU A 118 -29.42 -47.08 -2.62
C LEU A 118 -30.75 -46.51 -3.11
N SER A 119 -30.74 -45.31 -3.68
CA SER A 119 -31.92 -44.71 -4.30
C SER A 119 -32.42 -45.57 -5.47
N ASP A 120 -31.52 -46.05 -6.34
CA ASP A 120 -31.88 -46.93 -7.45
C ASP A 120 -32.44 -48.28 -6.96
N ARG A 121 -31.89 -48.82 -5.87
CA ARG A 121 -32.41 -50.03 -5.22
C ARG A 121 -33.82 -49.82 -4.64
N LEU A 122 -34.07 -48.65 -4.06
CA LEU A 122 -35.38 -48.31 -3.49
C LEU A 122 -36.44 -48.20 -4.58
N VAL A 123 -36.15 -47.52 -5.71
CA VAL A 123 -37.07 -47.41 -6.85
C VAL A 123 -37.44 -48.79 -7.41
N LYS A 124 -36.46 -49.66 -7.64
CA LYS A 124 -36.72 -51.05 -8.10
C LYS A 124 -37.60 -51.83 -7.13
N HIS A 125 -37.43 -51.58 -5.83
CA HIS A 125 -38.25 -52.22 -4.82
C HIS A 125 -39.69 -51.67 -4.84
N GLU A 126 -39.87 -50.37 -4.99
CA GLU A 126 -41.19 -49.73 -5.10
C GLU A 126 -41.95 -50.23 -6.34
N GLU A 127 -41.27 -50.39 -7.48
CA GLU A 127 -41.82 -51.04 -8.67
C GLU A 127 -42.28 -52.48 -8.40
N HIS A 128 -41.50 -53.25 -7.64
CA HIS A 128 -41.86 -54.62 -7.26
C HIS A 128 -43.09 -54.67 -6.35
N VAL A 129 -43.21 -53.73 -5.40
CA VAL A 129 -44.38 -53.61 -4.51
C VAL A 129 -45.63 -53.22 -5.31
N GLU A 130 -45.52 -52.29 -6.26
CA GLU A 130 -46.65 -51.87 -7.09
C GLU A 130 -47.12 -52.99 -8.04
N ALA A 131 -46.17 -53.79 -8.57
CA ALA A 131 -46.48 -54.98 -9.35
C ALA A 131 -47.24 -56.03 -8.51
N HIS A 132 -46.81 -56.26 -7.26
CA HIS A 132 -47.52 -57.15 -6.32
C HIS A 132 -48.93 -56.66 -5.99
N ARG A 133 -49.10 -55.34 -5.76
CA ARG A 133 -50.40 -54.72 -5.52
C ARG A 133 -51.33 -54.88 -6.72
N SER A 134 -50.82 -54.65 -7.93
CA SER A 134 -51.56 -54.78 -9.19
C SER A 134 -52.00 -56.23 -9.47
N ALA A 135 -51.28 -57.22 -8.95
CA ALA A 135 -51.62 -58.64 -9.07
C ALA A 135 -52.75 -59.11 -8.11
N GLY A 136 -53.33 -58.20 -7.31
CA GLY A 136 -54.47 -58.51 -6.43
C GLY A 136 -54.10 -59.34 -5.19
N MET A 137 -52.81 -59.43 -4.86
CA MET A 137 -52.38 -59.94 -3.56
C MET A 137 -52.45 -58.77 -2.56
N GLU A 138 -53.43 -58.80 -1.66
CA GLU A 138 -53.38 -57.91 -0.49
C GLU A 138 -52.12 -58.26 0.30
N PRO A 139 -51.24 -57.27 0.58
CA PRO A 139 -50.11 -57.50 1.44
C PRO A 139 -50.66 -57.75 2.85
N ASP A 140 -50.57 -58.99 3.32
CA ASP A 140 -50.72 -59.30 4.74
C ASP A 140 -49.84 -58.30 5.51
N GLY A 141 -50.44 -57.56 6.44
CA GLY A 141 -50.03 -56.24 6.92
C GLY A 141 -48.68 -56.09 7.66
N GLU A 142 -47.69 -56.92 7.39
CA GLU A 142 -46.33 -56.76 7.88
C GLU A 142 -45.35 -56.54 6.73
N ALA A 143 -44.69 -55.38 6.74
CA ALA A 143 -43.59 -55.09 5.84
C ALA A 143 -42.55 -56.23 5.95
N PRO A 144 -42.17 -56.88 4.83
CA PRO A 144 -41.20 -57.96 4.84
C PRO A 144 -39.93 -57.61 5.64
N PRO A 145 -39.37 -58.54 6.44
CA PRO A 145 -38.25 -58.25 7.35
C PRO A 145 -37.05 -57.57 6.68
N HIS A 146 -36.80 -57.89 5.41
CA HIS A 146 -35.71 -57.31 4.61
C HIS A 146 -35.91 -55.82 4.27
N LEU A 147 -37.16 -55.33 4.24
CA LEU A 147 -37.48 -53.90 4.07
C LEU A 147 -37.24 -53.10 5.34
N LYS A 148 -37.58 -53.70 6.48
CA LYS A 148 -37.32 -53.07 7.78
C LYS A 148 -35.81 -52.92 7.98
N GLU A 149 -35.03 -53.93 7.62
CA GLU A 149 -33.57 -53.88 7.66
C GLU A 149 -32.98 -52.88 6.64
N ALA A 150 -33.57 -52.77 5.44
CA ALA A 150 -33.15 -51.77 4.44
C ALA A 150 -33.47 -50.33 4.86
N LEU A 151 -34.64 -50.09 5.48
CA LEU A 151 -35.03 -48.79 6.03
C LEU A 151 -34.13 -48.41 7.22
N GLU A 152 -33.89 -49.32 8.15
CA GLU A 152 -32.96 -49.09 9.27
C GLU A 152 -31.53 -48.84 8.76
N SER A 153 -31.12 -49.50 7.68
CA SER A 153 -29.82 -49.26 7.04
C SER A 153 -29.74 -47.87 6.38
N LEU A 154 -30.81 -47.40 5.75
CA LEU A 154 -30.90 -46.07 5.15
C LEU A 154 -30.91 -44.97 6.22
N GLU A 155 -31.63 -45.19 7.32
CA GLU A 155 -31.67 -44.26 8.47
C GLU A 155 -30.27 -44.09 9.09
N ARG A 156 -29.55 -45.20 9.32
CA ARG A 156 -28.16 -45.15 9.83
C ARG A 156 -27.23 -44.41 8.88
N GLN A 157 -27.40 -44.55 7.57
CA GLN A 157 -26.58 -43.83 6.60
C GLN A 157 -26.91 -42.35 6.49
N ALA A 158 -28.19 -41.97 6.60
CA ALA A 158 -28.61 -40.58 6.69
C ALA A 158 -28.03 -39.91 7.95
N GLU A 159 -27.96 -40.63 9.07
CA GLU A 159 -27.35 -40.16 10.30
C GLU A 159 -25.82 -39.96 10.18
N ILE A 160 -25.13 -40.86 9.47
CA ILE A 160 -23.70 -40.71 9.16
C ILE A 160 -23.46 -39.48 8.27
N LEU A 161 -24.29 -39.26 7.26
CA LEU A 161 -24.20 -38.08 6.37
C LEU A 161 -24.46 -36.78 7.11
N ALA A 162 -25.49 -36.74 7.96
CA ALA A 162 -25.79 -35.58 8.80
C ALA A 162 -24.64 -35.26 9.77
N ARG A 163 -23.97 -36.28 10.30
CA ARG A 163 -22.78 -36.12 11.14
C ARG A 163 -21.60 -35.55 10.37
N HIS A 164 -21.33 -36.06 9.17
CA HIS A 164 -20.28 -35.52 8.30
C HIS A 164 -20.58 -34.10 7.80
N ASP A 165 -21.83 -33.76 7.50
CA ASP A 165 -22.22 -32.38 7.16
C ASP A 165 -22.05 -31.44 8.36
N SER A 166 -22.33 -31.91 9.57
CA SER A 166 -22.03 -31.16 10.80
C SER A 166 -20.53 -30.97 10.99
N GLU A 167 -19.72 -32.02 10.81
CA GLU A 167 -18.26 -31.94 10.90
C GLU A 167 -17.65 -31.03 9.81
N LEU A 168 -18.17 -31.07 8.58
CA LEU A 168 -17.78 -30.15 7.51
C LEU A 168 -18.21 -28.72 7.80
N ASN A 169 -19.38 -28.51 8.40
CA ASN A 169 -19.81 -27.18 8.85
C ASN A 169 -19.02 -26.69 10.07
N ASP A 170 -18.48 -27.58 10.91
CA ASP A 170 -17.56 -27.20 11.99
C ASP A 170 -16.15 -26.90 11.46
N MET A 171 -15.67 -27.65 10.45
CA MET A 171 -14.40 -27.37 9.77
C MET A 171 -14.46 -26.12 8.88
N ARG A 172 -15.54 -25.93 8.10
CA ARG A 172 -15.86 -24.67 7.40
C ARG A 172 -16.25 -23.56 8.37
N GLY A 173 -16.68 -23.93 9.56
CA GLY A 173 -17.17 -23.12 10.66
C GLY A 173 -16.08 -22.30 11.31
N THR A 174 -15.23 -21.65 10.51
CA THR A 174 -14.51 -20.43 10.86
C THR A 174 -13.61 -20.51 12.09
N LYS A 175 -13.42 -21.63 12.80
CA LYS A 175 -12.65 -21.62 14.04
C LYS A 175 -11.17 -21.70 13.75
N ALA A 176 -10.73 -22.62 12.88
CA ALA A 176 -9.36 -22.68 12.40
C ALA A 176 -9.02 -21.49 11.48
N ILE A 177 -9.96 -21.09 10.60
CA ILE A 177 -9.77 -19.91 9.75
C ILE A 177 -9.84 -18.62 10.58
N LYS A 178 -10.77 -18.43 11.53
CA LYS A 178 -10.71 -17.27 12.45
C LYS A 178 -9.53 -17.33 13.39
N GLU A 179 -9.04 -18.50 13.84
CA GLU A 179 -7.81 -18.56 14.63
C GLU A 179 -6.61 -18.20 13.77
N ALA A 180 -6.49 -18.71 12.54
CA ALA A 180 -5.43 -18.34 11.63
C ALA A 180 -5.53 -16.86 11.21
N THR A 181 -6.72 -16.36 10.90
CA THR A 181 -7.02 -14.95 10.57
C THR A 181 -6.90 -14.04 11.78
N SER A 182 -7.19 -14.48 13.01
CA SER A 182 -6.98 -13.68 14.23
C SER A 182 -5.52 -13.69 14.67
N ARG A 183 -4.79 -14.80 14.47
CA ARG A 183 -3.33 -14.85 14.64
C ARG A 183 -2.68 -13.91 13.62
N LEU A 184 -3.03 -14.00 12.34
CA LEU A 184 -2.60 -13.07 11.30
C LEU A 184 -3.05 -11.62 11.58
N SER A 185 -4.28 -11.38 12.04
CA SER A 185 -4.79 -10.04 12.38
C SER A 185 -4.16 -9.45 13.64
N SER A 186 -3.63 -10.28 14.54
CA SER A 186 -2.93 -9.86 15.76
C SER A 186 -1.43 -9.65 15.53
N THR A 187 -0.87 -10.17 14.43
CA THR A 187 0.54 -10.04 14.05
C THR A 187 0.78 -9.26 12.76
N LEU A 188 -0.27 -8.87 12.04
CA LEU A 188 -0.21 -7.82 11.04
C LEU A 188 0.17 -6.53 11.77
N PRO A 189 1.29 -5.89 11.43
CA PRO A 189 1.74 -4.70 12.12
C PRO A 189 0.75 -3.57 11.87
N THR A 190 0.05 -3.22 12.95
CA THR A 190 -0.74 -2.00 13.18
C THR A 190 -0.23 -0.83 12.37
N GLU A 191 -1.02 -0.34 11.40
CA GLU A 191 -0.98 0.97 10.72
C GLU A 191 0.36 1.47 10.15
N ALA A 192 1.48 0.79 10.39
CA ALA A 192 2.83 1.18 10.06
C ALA A 192 3.30 0.53 8.76
N GLU A 193 2.79 -0.66 8.40
CA GLU A 193 3.15 -1.35 7.15
C GLU A 193 2.25 -1.06 5.96
N ASN A 194 0.95 -0.77 6.16
CA ASN A 194 0.15 -0.15 5.08
C ASN A 194 0.66 1.26 4.74
N LYS A 195 1.32 1.92 5.70
CA LYS A 195 2.11 3.14 5.49
C LYS A 195 3.44 2.89 4.76
N LEU A 196 3.88 1.64 4.65
CA LEU A 196 5.15 1.24 4.04
C LEU A 196 4.98 0.83 2.57
N ILE A 197 3.91 0.11 2.23
CA ILE A 197 3.59 -0.23 0.82
C ILE A 197 3.25 1.04 0.00
N GLY A 198 2.66 2.06 0.64
CA GLY A 198 2.54 3.40 0.06
C GLY A 198 3.81 4.26 0.08
N ARG A 199 4.91 3.81 0.74
CA ARG A 199 6.16 4.58 0.89
C ARG A 199 7.36 4.01 0.13
N THR A 200 7.35 2.75 -0.30
CA THR A 200 8.58 2.12 -0.84
C THR A 200 8.85 2.32 -2.34
N THR A 201 8.05 3.08 -3.07
CA THR A 201 8.37 3.42 -4.49
C THR A 201 8.34 4.91 -4.84
N GLN A 202 8.05 5.81 -3.91
CA GLN A 202 8.09 7.25 -4.18
C GLN A 202 9.35 7.87 -3.57
N GLU A 203 10.49 7.66 -4.25
CA GLU A 203 11.68 8.48 -4.03
C GLU A 203 11.28 9.95 -4.24
N SER A 204 11.12 10.65 -3.12
CA SER A 204 11.26 12.10 -2.94
C SER A 204 11.81 12.88 -4.16
N SER A 205 10.93 13.47 -5.00
CA SER A 205 11.10 14.84 -5.56
C SER A 205 9.99 15.33 -6.51
N ASP A 206 8.81 14.71 -6.59
CA ASP A 206 7.76 15.21 -7.48
C ASP A 206 6.88 16.31 -6.84
N LEU A 207 7.15 16.69 -5.58
CA LEU A 207 6.52 17.84 -4.92
C LEU A 207 7.42 19.08 -5.08
N GLN A 208 6.88 20.12 -5.70
CA GLN A 208 7.51 21.43 -5.89
C GLN A 208 6.78 22.47 -5.04
N VAL A 209 7.53 23.21 -4.24
CA VAL A 209 6.98 24.26 -3.37
C VAL A 209 7.44 25.62 -3.89
N TYR A 210 6.47 26.50 -4.09
CA TYR A 210 6.64 27.89 -4.50
C TYR A 210 6.27 28.83 -3.34
N SER A 211 6.39 30.14 -3.56
CA SER A 211 6.07 31.14 -2.54
C SER A 211 4.62 31.10 -2.07
N ASP A 212 3.67 30.86 -2.98
CA ASP A 212 2.23 30.93 -2.70
C ASP A 212 1.49 29.61 -2.99
N ARG A 213 2.19 28.59 -3.50
CA ARG A 213 1.57 27.32 -3.88
C ARG A 213 2.51 26.13 -3.76
N ALA A 214 1.94 24.94 -3.65
CA ALA A 214 2.66 23.68 -3.74
C ALA A 214 1.99 22.79 -4.80
N GLU A 215 2.81 22.11 -5.60
CA GLU A 215 2.38 21.27 -6.71
C GLU A 215 3.04 19.89 -6.60
N TRP A 216 2.24 18.84 -6.65
CA TRP A 216 2.62 17.44 -6.54
C TRP A 216 2.31 16.71 -7.84
N LEU A 217 3.35 16.27 -8.54
CA LEU A 217 3.22 15.46 -9.73
C LEU A 217 3.07 13.98 -9.35
N ILE A 218 2.02 13.33 -9.83
CA ILE A 218 1.79 11.91 -9.67
C ILE A 218 1.91 11.25 -11.05
N ARG A 219 2.90 10.38 -11.20
CA ARG A 219 3.10 9.58 -12.42
C ARG A 219 2.29 8.30 -12.36
N ASN A 220 2.07 7.72 -13.54
CA ASN A 220 1.26 6.51 -13.75
C ASN A 220 -0.16 6.63 -13.17
N ALA A 221 -0.79 7.80 -13.32
CA ALA A 221 -2.08 8.13 -12.72
C ALA A 221 -3.20 7.13 -13.08
N ILE A 222 -3.20 6.59 -14.31
CA ILE A 222 -4.19 5.60 -14.76
C ILE A 222 -4.01 4.27 -14.05
N SER A 223 -2.78 3.76 -13.99
CA SER A 223 -2.46 2.52 -13.28
C SER A 223 -2.75 2.64 -11.78
N LEU A 224 -2.46 3.80 -11.22
CA LEU A 224 -2.70 4.13 -9.82
C LEU A 224 -4.19 4.13 -9.48
N LYS A 225 -5.01 4.72 -10.35
CA LYS A 225 -6.47 4.65 -10.26
C LYS A 225 -6.98 3.20 -10.32
N ALA A 226 -6.40 2.35 -11.16
CA ALA A 226 -6.79 0.94 -11.22
C ALA A 226 -6.40 0.15 -9.95
N ALA A 227 -5.31 0.54 -9.28
CA ALA A 227 -4.77 -0.15 -8.12
C ALA A 227 -5.45 0.22 -6.80
N LEU A 228 -5.94 1.46 -6.65
CA LEU A 228 -6.52 1.95 -5.40
C LEU A 228 -8.05 1.91 -5.45
N PRO A 229 -8.74 1.14 -4.59
CA PRO A 229 -10.19 1.14 -4.56
C PRO A 229 -10.77 2.46 -4.03
N LYS A 230 -12.08 2.68 -4.22
CA LYS A 230 -12.80 3.84 -3.66
C LYS A 230 -12.62 3.89 -2.14
N GLY A 231 -12.36 5.09 -1.61
CA GLY A 231 -12.08 5.32 -0.20
C GLY A 231 -10.61 5.20 0.18
N GLU A 232 -9.75 4.62 -0.66
CA GLU A 232 -8.31 4.62 -0.44
C GLU A 232 -7.67 5.92 -0.93
N SER A 233 -6.65 6.36 -0.21
CA SER A 233 -6.01 7.65 -0.45
C SER A 233 -4.50 7.56 -0.53
N MET A 234 -3.91 8.59 -1.09
CA MET A 234 -2.48 8.84 -1.04
C MET A 234 -2.21 10.21 -0.48
N GLU A 235 -1.07 10.35 0.18
CA GLU A 235 -0.64 11.62 0.75
C GLU A 235 0.62 12.12 0.05
N SER A 236 0.67 13.42 -0.23
CA SER A 236 1.89 14.07 -0.67
C SER A 236 2.93 14.03 0.45
N PRO A 237 4.23 14.20 0.14
CA PRO A 237 5.20 14.61 1.14
C PRO A 237 4.71 15.86 1.88
N ARG A 238 5.07 15.96 3.16
CA ARG A 238 4.73 17.14 3.95
C ARG A 238 5.53 18.35 3.47
N PHE A 239 4.90 19.52 3.46
CA PHE A 239 5.52 20.76 3.04
C PHE A 239 5.17 21.92 3.96
N ASN A 240 6.02 22.94 3.89
CA ASN A 240 5.83 24.22 4.57
C ASN A 240 5.74 25.32 3.52
N LEU A 241 5.03 26.39 3.80
CA LEU A 241 4.81 27.47 2.83
C LEU A 241 4.77 28.83 3.54
N GLU A 242 5.36 29.85 2.93
CA GLU A 242 5.34 31.22 3.46
C GLU A 242 4.33 32.06 2.71
N VAL A 243 3.14 32.26 3.29
CA VAL A 243 2.05 32.98 2.62
C VAL A 243 2.11 34.46 2.98
N PRO A 244 2.24 35.39 2.01
CA PRO A 244 2.23 36.82 2.27
C PRO A 244 0.98 37.26 3.03
N GLY A 245 1.17 37.94 4.16
CA GLY A 245 0.09 38.46 5.01
C GLY A 245 -0.54 37.45 5.97
N VAL A 246 -0.16 36.16 5.89
CA VAL A 246 -0.59 35.10 6.80
C VAL A 246 0.59 34.62 7.66
N GLY A 247 1.76 34.43 7.05
CA GLY A 247 2.97 33.94 7.71
C GLY A 247 3.36 32.53 7.24
N HIS A 248 4.18 31.86 8.05
CA HIS A 248 4.61 30.49 7.76
C HIS A 248 3.54 29.47 8.15
N LEU A 249 3.17 28.63 7.19
CA LEU A 249 2.31 27.48 7.35
C LEU A 249 3.18 26.23 7.41
N HIS A 250 2.96 25.39 8.40
CA HIS A 250 3.78 24.22 8.67
C HIS A 250 2.98 22.92 8.54
N ASP A 251 3.70 21.84 8.22
CA ASP A 251 3.19 20.47 8.31
C ASP A 251 1.97 20.19 7.41
N LEU A 252 1.90 20.85 6.26
CA LEU A 252 0.82 20.67 5.29
C LEU A 252 1.04 19.40 4.46
N CYS A 253 -0.02 18.69 4.08
CA CYS A 253 0.04 17.69 3.01
C CYS A 253 -1.26 17.62 2.21
N LEU A 254 -1.17 17.16 0.96
CA LEU A 254 -2.33 16.92 0.11
C LEU A 254 -2.74 15.46 0.25
N ARG A 255 -4.00 15.20 0.59
CA ARG A 255 -4.59 13.85 0.60
C ARG A 255 -5.52 13.69 -0.60
N PHE A 256 -5.14 12.78 -1.49
CA PHE A 256 -5.80 12.55 -2.76
C PHE A 256 -6.43 11.16 -2.84
N PHE A 257 -7.68 11.09 -3.29
CA PHE A 257 -8.44 9.87 -3.48
C PHE A 257 -8.75 9.70 -4.98
N PRO A 258 -8.00 8.88 -5.72
CA PRO A 258 -8.13 8.76 -7.18
C PRO A 258 -9.51 8.27 -7.64
N ASN A 259 -10.18 7.44 -6.83
CA ASN A 259 -11.53 6.90 -7.08
C ASN A 259 -12.58 7.47 -6.12
N GLY A 260 -12.30 8.65 -5.58
CA GLY A 260 -13.17 9.34 -4.65
C GLY A 260 -13.06 8.80 -3.23
N SER A 261 -13.45 9.63 -2.26
CA SER A 261 -13.57 9.22 -0.87
C SER A 261 -14.71 8.21 -0.67
N LEU A 262 -14.88 7.72 0.55
CA LEU A 262 -16.04 6.90 0.93
C LEU A 262 -17.38 7.67 0.80
N HIS A 263 -17.34 9.00 0.81
CA HIS A 263 -18.51 9.88 0.77
C HIS A 263 -18.80 10.47 -0.61
N ALA A 264 -17.85 10.33 -1.56
CA ALA A 264 -18.03 10.73 -2.95
C ALA A 264 -19.29 10.08 -3.56
N GLN A 265 -20.17 10.90 -4.12
CA GLN A 265 -21.44 10.46 -4.70
C GLN A 265 -21.30 10.15 -6.19
N GLN A 266 -20.41 10.84 -6.89
CA GLN A 266 -20.22 10.67 -8.31
C GLN A 266 -19.29 9.47 -8.58
N GLU A 267 -19.68 8.62 -9.53
CA GLU A 267 -18.78 7.61 -10.08
C GLU A 267 -17.70 8.29 -10.91
N ASP A 268 -16.50 7.72 -10.92
CA ASP A 268 -15.32 8.24 -11.63
C ASP A 268 -14.76 9.59 -11.13
N SER A 269 -15.33 10.15 -10.06
CA SER A 269 -14.83 11.37 -9.44
C SER A 269 -13.64 11.06 -8.53
N CYS A 270 -12.67 11.98 -8.49
CA CYS A 270 -11.64 11.96 -7.47
C CYS A 270 -12.01 12.89 -6.30
N SER A 271 -11.37 12.74 -5.15
CA SER A 271 -11.51 13.68 -4.02
C SER A 271 -10.13 14.20 -3.61
N LEU A 272 -10.08 15.43 -3.13
CA LEU A 272 -8.84 16.09 -2.76
C LEU A 272 -9.04 16.96 -1.53
N TYR A 273 -8.10 16.82 -0.59
CA TYR A 273 -8.09 17.53 0.68
C TYR A 273 -6.70 18.07 0.98
N LEU A 274 -6.64 19.27 1.55
CA LEU A 274 -5.49 19.78 2.29
C LEU A 274 -5.61 19.31 3.73
N VAL A 275 -4.62 18.55 4.18
CA VAL A 275 -4.42 18.20 5.58
C VAL A 275 -3.47 19.23 6.18
N HIS A 276 -3.87 19.81 7.31
CA HIS A 276 -3.12 20.84 8.01
C HIS A 276 -3.29 20.66 9.53
N PRO A 277 -2.42 21.26 10.36
CA PRO A 277 -2.59 21.22 11.80
C PRO A 277 -3.82 22.05 12.25
N LEU A 278 -4.35 21.73 13.44
CA LEU A 278 -5.57 22.36 13.98
C LEU A 278 -5.42 23.87 14.23
N ASP A 279 -4.19 24.33 14.46
CA ASP A 279 -3.83 25.72 14.77
C ASP A 279 -3.37 26.51 13.54
N MET A 280 -3.64 26.00 12.34
CA MET A 280 -3.33 26.70 11.10
C MET A 280 -3.97 28.11 11.08
N PRO A 281 -3.19 29.17 10.81
CA PRO A 281 -3.72 30.52 10.65
C PRO A 281 -4.85 30.59 9.62
N TRP A 282 -5.81 31.49 9.82
CA TRP A 282 -6.90 31.68 8.88
C TRP A 282 -6.39 32.15 7.51
N SER A 283 -6.46 31.27 6.52
CA SER A 283 -6.03 31.55 5.15
C SER A 283 -6.98 30.90 4.16
N LYS A 284 -7.35 31.62 3.10
CA LYS A 284 -8.10 31.04 1.99
C LYS A 284 -7.15 30.37 1.01
N TYR A 285 -7.56 29.25 0.45
CA TYR A 285 -6.76 28.55 -0.56
C TYR A 285 -7.64 27.91 -1.63
N GLU A 286 -7.04 27.59 -2.76
CA GLU A 286 -7.65 26.83 -3.83
C GLU A 286 -6.88 25.53 -3.99
N LEU A 287 -7.61 24.49 -4.39
CA LEU A 287 -7.05 23.19 -4.71
C LEU A 287 -7.09 22.97 -6.22
N ALA A 288 -6.15 22.20 -6.76
CA ALA A 288 -6.05 21.92 -8.17
C ALA A 288 -5.82 20.43 -8.43
N VAL A 289 -6.48 19.89 -9.46
CA VAL A 289 -6.27 18.56 -10.02
C VAL A 289 -6.22 18.70 -11.54
N GLY A 290 -5.03 18.55 -12.12
CA GLY A 290 -4.78 18.80 -13.54
C GLY A 290 -5.12 20.25 -13.92
N ARG A 291 -6.18 20.42 -14.72
CA ARG A 291 -6.67 21.74 -15.16
C ARG A 291 -7.83 22.26 -14.33
N THR A 292 -8.39 21.41 -13.47
CA THR A 292 -9.55 21.77 -12.65
C THR A 292 -9.08 22.42 -11.36
N ILE A 293 -9.61 23.60 -11.06
CA ILE A 293 -9.33 24.36 -9.85
C ILE A 293 -10.65 24.55 -9.11
N GLN A 294 -10.66 24.29 -7.80
CA GLN A 294 -11.80 24.57 -6.93
C GLN A 294 -11.38 25.38 -5.72
N GLY A 295 -12.33 26.15 -5.20
CA GLY A 295 -12.15 27.04 -4.05
C GLY A 295 -12.90 28.36 -4.24
N PRO A 296 -12.69 29.34 -3.35
CA PRO A 296 -11.79 29.27 -2.20
C PRO A 296 -12.33 28.37 -1.08
N PHE A 297 -11.44 27.60 -0.47
CA PHE A 297 -11.64 26.88 0.78
C PHE A 297 -11.10 27.70 1.96
N ASP A 298 -11.56 27.35 3.16
CA ASP A 298 -11.03 27.83 4.43
C ASP A 298 -10.46 26.65 5.23
N PRO A 299 -9.67 26.89 6.30
CA PRO A 299 -9.09 25.81 7.10
C PRO A 299 -10.12 24.97 7.87
N ILE A 300 -11.40 25.31 7.85
CA ILE A 300 -12.46 24.47 8.42
C ILE A 300 -12.81 23.37 7.41
N PHE A 301 -12.84 23.72 6.13
CA PHE A 301 -13.16 22.82 5.03
C PHE A 301 -11.89 22.46 4.22
N GLY A 302 -11.21 21.41 4.69
CA GLY A 302 -9.97 20.89 4.10
C GLY A 302 -10.02 20.60 2.59
N GLY A 303 -11.20 20.37 2.01
CA GLY A 303 -11.36 20.05 0.59
C GLY A 303 -12.79 19.65 0.24
N THR A 304 -12.95 18.83 -0.80
CA THR A 304 -14.28 18.35 -1.23
C THR A 304 -14.26 16.91 -1.71
N ASP A 305 -15.38 16.23 -1.44
CA ASP A 305 -15.79 15.05 -2.18
C ASP A 305 -16.19 15.46 -3.61
N ASP A 306 -16.08 14.54 -4.56
CA ASP A 306 -16.44 14.78 -5.97
C ASP A 306 -15.74 15.98 -6.64
N PHE A 307 -14.41 16.06 -6.51
CA PHE A 307 -13.59 17.16 -7.01
C PHE A 307 -13.63 17.29 -8.55
N CYS A 308 -13.28 16.24 -9.29
CA CYS A 308 -13.39 16.22 -10.75
C CYS A 308 -13.30 14.78 -11.29
N SER A 309 -13.72 14.57 -12.54
CA SER A 309 -13.38 13.31 -13.25
C SER A 309 -11.86 13.24 -13.43
N LEU A 310 -11.26 12.18 -12.89
CA LEU A 310 -9.81 11.98 -12.95
C LEU A 310 -9.36 11.79 -14.41
N SER A 311 -10.11 10.99 -15.17
CA SER A 311 -9.81 10.60 -16.55
C SER A 311 -9.67 11.80 -17.49
N ALA A 312 -10.42 12.89 -17.22
CA ALA A 312 -10.37 14.13 -18.00
C ALA A 312 -9.18 15.05 -17.67
N ASN A 313 -8.52 14.83 -16.54
CA ASN A 313 -7.44 15.69 -16.01
C ASN A 313 -6.06 15.04 -16.04
N VAL A 314 -5.96 13.77 -16.47
CA VAL A 314 -4.68 13.10 -16.72
C VAL A 314 -4.06 13.65 -18.02
N SER A 315 -2.77 13.99 -17.97
CA SER A 315 -1.95 14.35 -19.12
C SER A 315 -0.87 13.31 -19.35
N GLU A 316 -0.17 13.38 -20.47
CA GLU A 316 1.06 12.61 -20.69
C GLU A 316 2.27 13.46 -20.26
N ASP A 317 3.24 12.84 -19.59
CA ASP A 317 4.51 13.47 -19.25
C ASP A 317 5.51 13.42 -20.43
N GLU A 318 6.72 13.94 -20.25
CA GLU A 318 7.77 13.95 -21.28
C GLU A 318 8.17 12.56 -21.78
N MET A 319 7.86 11.51 -21.02
CA MET A 319 8.13 10.11 -21.36
C MET A 319 6.90 9.42 -21.96
N GLY A 320 5.81 10.14 -22.21
CA GLY A 320 4.54 9.59 -22.70
C GLY A 320 3.78 8.78 -21.65
N GLN A 321 4.13 8.91 -20.37
CA GLN A 321 3.43 8.22 -19.29
C GLN A 321 2.27 9.07 -18.77
N SER A 322 1.17 8.43 -18.40
CA SER A 322 0.05 9.13 -17.76
C SER A 322 0.50 9.79 -16.46
N ALA A 323 0.28 11.09 -16.30
CA ALA A 323 0.64 11.85 -15.12
C ALA A 323 -0.46 12.85 -14.78
N ILE A 324 -0.52 13.26 -13.51
CA ILE A 324 -1.42 14.29 -13.04
C ILE A 324 -0.72 15.20 -12.04
N CYS A 325 -0.92 16.51 -12.19
CA CYS A 325 -0.44 17.51 -11.24
C CYS A 325 -1.57 17.87 -10.26
N ILE A 326 -1.28 17.79 -8.98
CA ILE A 326 -2.20 18.15 -7.89
C ILE A 326 -1.59 19.31 -7.13
N GLY A 327 -2.36 20.31 -6.73
CA GLY A 327 -1.77 21.44 -6.02
C GLY A 327 -2.69 22.13 -5.04
N VAL A 328 -2.07 23.00 -4.25
CA VAL A 328 -2.75 24.00 -3.41
C VAL A 328 -2.14 25.36 -3.68
N ARG A 329 -2.97 26.39 -3.81
CA ARG A 329 -2.56 27.79 -3.90
C ARG A 329 -3.22 28.61 -2.82
N PHE A 330 -2.42 29.29 -2.00
CA PHE A 330 -2.92 30.20 -0.98
C PHE A 330 -3.22 31.56 -1.58
N LEU A 331 -4.39 32.08 -1.26
CA LEU A 331 -4.82 33.39 -1.71
C LEU A 331 -4.27 34.45 -0.76
N ALA A 332 -3.51 35.40 -1.29
CA ALA A 332 -3.02 36.53 -0.51
C ALA A 332 -4.20 37.25 0.14
N LYS A 333 -4.00 37.71 1.39
CA LYS A 333 -5.01 38.52 2.07
C LYS A 333 -5.20 39.79 1.26
N VAL A 334 -6.38 39.96 0.66
CA VAL A 334 -6.77 41.24 0.04
C VAL A 334 -6.75 42.25 1.18
N ALA A 335 -5.88 43.25 1.09
CA ALA A 335 -5.88 44.35 2.04
C ALA A 335 -7.23 45.05 1.90
N ASP A 336 -8.06 44.95 2.95
CA ASP A 336 -9.32 45.68 3.06
C ASP A 336 -9.10 47.20 3.11
#